data_AF-X1SK65-F1
#
_entry.id   AF-X1SK65-F1
#
_cell.length_a   1.000
_cell.length_b   1.000
_cell.length_c   1.000
_cell.angle_alpha   90.00
_cell.angle_beta   90.00
_cell.angle_gamma   90.00
#
_symmetry.space_group_name_H-M   'P 1'
#
loop_
_entity.id
_entity.type
_entity.pdbx_description
1 polymer ?
#
loop_
_entity_poly.entity_id
_entity_poly.type
_entity_poly.pdbx_seq_one_letter_code
_entity_poly.pdbx_strand_id
1 'polypeptide(L)'
;IGNLKSSEEEYEALSDSILTSPPYFDSKSDWDETSRGSKEGEVVSYADERHGERENIGNVHYYDEGEPLSKKYARANGKETYLQAMLKVYSECWKILKPQGLLILILKNFIRNKQLVPLSEHTIKLCESVGFSLKERLLFKLPQMSFWRILEKRKWKEEGRQYPEDLSYEHVLVFEK
;
A
#
# COMPACT_ATOMS: atom_id res chain seq x y z
N ILE A 1 -24.36 19.83 8.63
CA ILE A 1 -23.48 18.65 8.87
C ILE A 1 -22.13 19.25 9.25
N GLY A 2 -21.77 19.13 10.52
CA GLY A 2 -20.73 19.95 11.16
C GLY A 2 -19.33 19.63 10.65
N ASN A 3 -18.53 20.68 10.46
CA ASN A 3 -17.09 20.60 10.27
C ASN A 3 -16.45 19.90 11.48
N LEU A 4 -16.00 18.66 11.29
CA LEU A 4 -15.05 17.99 12.19
C LEU A 4 -13.64 18.53 11.88
N LYS A 5 -13.38 19.77 12.28
CA LYS A 5 -12.00 20.25 12.46
C LYS A 5 -11.82 20.42 13.97
N SER A 6 -11.53 19.33 14.67
CA SER A 6 -11.00 19.41 16.03
C SER A 6 -9.66 20.13 16.00
N SER A 7 -9.36 20.91 17.04
CA SER A 7 -8.07 21.61 17.17
C SER A 7 -6.94 20.59 17.34
N GLU A 8 -5.70 20.94 16.97
CA GLU A 8 -4.52 20.07 17.15
C GLU A 8 -4.33 19.64 18.63
N GLU A 9 -4.82 20.45 19.58
CA GLU A 9 -4.79 20.18 21.02
C GLU A 9 -5.77 19.07 21.45
N GLU A 10 -6.79 18.74 20.67
CA GLU A 10 -7.80 17.72 21.03
C GLU A 10 -7.33 16.29 20.75
N TYR A 11 -6.21 16.12 20.04
CA TYR A 11 -5.60 14.82 19.69
C TYR A 11 -4.46 14.42 20.62
N GLU A 12 -4.55 14.73 21.92
CA GLU A 12 -3.63 14.12 22.89
C GLU A 12 -3.82 12.59 22.91
N ALA A 13 -2.89 11.86 22.28
CA ALA A 13 -2.56 10.46 22.57
C ALA A 13 -3.77 9.59 22.97
N LEU A 14 -4.74 9.45 22.06
CA LEU A 14 -6.05 8.87 22.37
C LEU A 14 -6.06 7.34 22.27
N SER A 15 -5.18 6.76 21.46
CA SER A 15 -5.22 5.34 21.12
C SER A 15 -4.03 4.56 21.68
N ASP A 16 -4.31 3.41 22.29
CA ASP A 16 -3.29 2.45 22.73
C ASP A 16 -2.76 1.61 21.56
N SER A 17 -3.58 1.39 20.53
CA SER A 17 -3.17 0.65 19.32
C SER A 17 -4.01 1.01 18.10
N ILE A 18 -3.40 0.90 16.92
CA ILE A 18 -4.05 0.99 15.60
C ILE A 18 -3.77 -0.30 14.87
N LEU A 19 -4.81 -0.98 14.39
CA LEU A 19 -4.71 -2.18 13.55
C LEU A 19 -5.37 -1.92 12.21
N THR A 20 -4.63 -2.08 11.12
CA THR A 20 -5.17 -1.87 9.77
C THR A 20 -4.49 -2.73 8.71
N SER A 21 -5.24 -3.04 7.65
CA SER A 21 -4.75 -3.64 6.41
C SER A 21 -4.87 -2.59 5.31
N PRO A 22 -3.88 -1.70 5.15
CA PRO A 22 -3.94 -0.65 4.13
C PRO A 22 -4.02 -1.29 2.73
N PRO A 23 -4.59 -0.58 1.74
CA PRO A 23 -4.76 -1.14 0.41
C PRO A 23 -3.43 -1.66 -0.15
N TYR A 24 -3.42 -2.92 -0.59
CA TYR A 24 -2.22 -3.60 -1.07
C TYR A 24 -1.86 -3.13 -2.47
N PHE A 25 -1.31 -1.91 -2.57
CA PHE A 25 -0.93 -1.30 -3.84
C PHE A 25 -2.13 -1.13 -4.81
N ASP A 26 -1.93 -0.39 -5.90
CA ASP A 26 -2.99 -0.14 -6.87
C ASP A 26 -3.30 -1.41 -7.68
N SER A 27 -4.35 -2.12 -7.24
CA SER A 27 -4.88 -3.30 -7.92
C SER A 27 -5.61 -2.99 -9.23
N LYS A 28 -5.73 -1.70 -9.64
CA LYS A 28 -6.47 -1.27 -10.83
C LYS A 28 -5.61 -0.74 -11.98
N SER A 29 -4.38 -0.26 -11.80
CA SER A 29 -3.54 0.15 -12.95
C SER A 29 -3.26 -0.98 -13.96
N ASP A 30 -3.31 -2.24 -13.54
CA ASP A 30 -3.16 -3.38 -14.46
C ASP A 30 -4.50 -3.84 -15.09
N TRP A 31 -5.65 -3.33 -14.61
CA TRP A 31 -6.98 -3.69 -15.12
C TRP A 31 -7.46 -2.79 -16.27
N ASP A 32 -6.74 -1.70 -16.54
CA ASP A 32 -7.26 -0.56 -17.32
C ASP A 32 -6.95 -0.58 -18.82
N GLU A 33 -5.95 -1.30 -19.33
CA GLU A 33 -5.65 -1.21 -20.78
C GLU A 33 -6.39 -2.24 -21.65
N THR A 34 -6.84 -3.36 -21.07
CA THR A 34 -7.40 -4.48 -21.86
C THR A 34 -8.84 -4.87 -21.52
N SER A 35 -9.41 -4.33 -20.45
CA SER A 35 -10.78 -4.62 -20.05
C SER A 35 -11.81 -3.96 -21.00
N ARG A 36 -12.99 -4.59 -21.15
CA ARG A 36 -14.08 -4.05 -22.00
C ARG A 36 -14.61 -2.71 -21.47
N GLY A 37 -14.63 -2.50 -20.15
CA GLY A 37 -15.07 -1.25 -19.52
C GLY A 37 -14.24 -0.03 -19.94
N SER A 38 -12.91 -0.18 -19.98
CA SER A 38 -12.01 0.88 -20.46
C SER A 38 -12.16 1.16 -21.97
N LYS A 39 -12.57 0.17 -22.78
CA LYS A 39 -12.85 0.35 -24.21
C LYS A 39 -14.20 1.02 -24.49
N GLU A 40 -15.16 0.86 -23.58
CA GLU A 40 -16.51 1.42 -23.68
C GLU A 40 -16.65 2.75 -22.90
N GLY A 41 -15.56 3.25 -22.29
CA GLY A 41 -15.50 4.55 -21.63
C GLY A 41 -16.10 4.59 -20.22
N GLU A 42 -16.41 3.44 -19.63
CA GLU A 42 -16.87 3.34 -18.24
C GLU A 42 -15.67 3.32 -17.29
N VAL A 43 -15.53 4.39 -16.50
CA VAL A 43 -14.56 4.46 -15.42
C VAL A 43 -15.18 3.79 -14.19
N VAL A 44 -14.50 2.77 -13.65
CA VAL A 44 -14.97 2.07 -12.45
C VAL A 44 -14.72 2.95 -11.22
N SER A 45 -15.75 3.69 -10.85
CA SER A 45 -15.76 4.56 -9.67
C SER A 45 -15.81 3.76 -8.37
N TYR A 46 -15.06 4.19 -7.36
CA TYR A 46 -15.43 3.88 -5.98
C TYR A 46 -16.59 4.81 -5.59
N ALA A 47 -17.48 4.34 -4.72
CA ALA A 47 -18.74 5.00 -4.35
C ALA A 47 -18.63 6.39 -3.68
N ASP A 48 -17.44 7.00 -3.68
CA ASP A 48 -17.16 8.35 -3.16
C ASP A 48 -17.13 9.44 -4.26
N GLU A 49 -17.39 9.08 -5.52
CA GLU A 49 -17.37 10.01 -6.67
C GLU A 49 -18.60 10.94 -6.77
N ARG A 50 -19.26 11.27 -5.66
CA ARG A 50 -20.35 12.28 -5.65
C ARG A 50 -19.87 13.71 -5.44
N HIS A 51 -18.58 13.93 -5.20
CA HIS A 51 -17.99 15.27 -5.11
C HIS A 51 -16.91 15.45 -6.17
N GLY A 52 -17.05 16.50 -6.98
CA GLY A 52 -16.36 16.73 -8.26
C GLY A 52 -14.86 17.06 -8.20
N GLU A 53 -14.12 16.50 -7.25
CA GLU A 53 -12.66 16.57 -7.23
C GLU A 53 -12.07 15.24 -7.70
N ARG A 54 -11.49 15.27 -8.89
CA ARG A 54 -10.90 14.11 -9.60
C ARG A 54 -9.52 13.75 -9.05
N GLU A 55 -9.34 13.76 -7.74
CA GLU A 55 -8.10 13.29 -7.12
C GLU A 55 -8.17 11.77 -7.00
N ASN A 56 -7.82 11.11 -8.10
CA ASN A 56 -7.80 9.67 -8.19
C ASN A 56 -6.67 9.12 -7.30
N ILE A 57 -7.04 8.67 -6.08
CA ILE A 57 -6.18 8.01 -5.09
C ILE A 57 -5.56 6.69 -5.67
N GLY A 58 -6.03 6.25 -6.84
CA GLY A 58 -5.54 5.08 -7.55
C GLY A 58 -4.32 5.28 -8.47
N ASN A 59 -3.79 6.49 -8.68
CA ASN A 59 -2.61 6.64 -9.57
C ASN A 59 -1.29 6.39 -8.85
N VAL A 60 -0.91 5.12 -8.71
CA VAL A 60 0.33 4.71 -8.03
C VAL A 60 1.37 4.19 -9.03
N HIS A 61 2.27 5.07 -9.46
CA HIS A 61 3.48 4.68 -10.20
C HIS A 61 4.55 4.17 -9.22
N TYR A 62 4.97 2.90 -9.33
CA TYR A 62 6.06 2.35 -8.53
C TYR A 62 7.41 2.46 -9.24
N TYR A 63 8.47 2.54 -8.43
CA TYR A 63 9.87 2.89 -8.70
C TYR A 63 10.60 1.87 -9.60
N ASP A 64 11.38 2.38 -10.55
CA ASP A 64 12.50 1.64 -11.14
C ASP A 64 13.74 1.87 -10.26
N GLU A 65 14.30 0.84 -9.63
CA GLU A 65 15.35 0.98 -8.62
C GLU A 65 16.65 1.61 -9.17
N GLY A 66 16.81 1.70 -10.49
CA GLY A 66 17.99 2.27 -11.15
C GLY A 66 17.97 3.79 -11.39
N GLU A 67 16.85 4.51 -11.20
CA GLU A 67 16.78 5.94 -11.54
C GLU A 67 16.85 6.89 -10.32
N PRO A 68 17.53 8.06 -10.45
CA PRO A 68 17.52 9.10 -9.42
C PRO A 68 16.10 9.64 -9.19
N LEU A 69 15.77 9.96 -7.93
CA LEU A 69 14.45 10.45 -7.49
C LEU A 69 13.89 11.56 -8.38
N SER A 70 14.75 12.48 -8.87
CA SER A 70 14.36 13.59 -9.76
C SER A 70 13.70 13.15 -11.08
N LYS A 71 14.16 12.06 -11.72
CA LYS A 71 13.53 11.53 -12.94
C LYS A 71 12.21 10.80 -12.65
N LYS A 72 12.06 10.25 -11.46
CA LYS A 72 10.85 9.55 -11.01
C LYS A 72 9.68 10.52 -10.78
N TYR A 73 9.96 11.71 -10.26
CA TYR A 73 8.98 12.81 -10.17
C TYR A 73 8.47 13.28 -11.54
N ALA A 74 9.33 13.28 -12.56
CA ALA A 74 8.93 13.64 -13.91
C ALA A 74 7.93 12.64 -14.52
N ARG A 75 8.05 11.33 -14.22
CA ARG A 75 7.12 10.30 -14.71
C ARG A 75 5.77 10.29 -13.98
N ALA A 76 5.74 10.67 -12.71
CA ALA A 76 4.49 10.80 -11.96
C ALA A 76 3.65 12.02 -12.38
N ASN A 77 4.15 12.87 -13.28
CA ASN A 77 3.49 14.12 -13.70
C ASN A 77 3.02 14.99 -12.51
N GLY A 78 3.77 14.98 -11.40
CA GLY A 78 3.40 15.70 -10.17
C GLY A 78 2.29 15.06 -9.32
N LYS A 79 1.81 13.85 -9.66
CA LYS A 79 0.79 13.13 -8.87
C LYS A 79 1.41 12.45 -7.65
N GLU A 80 0.63 12.40 -6.57
CA GLU A 80 1.00 11.70 -5.34
C GLU A 80 1.16 10.19 -5.59
N THR A 81 2.26 9.62 -5.10
CA THR A 81 2.50 8.18 -5.12
C THR A 81 1.90 7.51 -3.88
N TYR A 82 1.63 6.21 -3.95
CA TYR A 82 1.15 5.42 -2.79
C TYR A 82 2.02 5.60 -1.55
N LEU A 83 3.35 5.53 -1.67
CA LEU A 83 4.22 5.66 -0.49
C LEU A 83 4.14 7.07 0.11
N GLN A 84 3.91 8.11 -0.70
CA GLN A 84 3.67 9.46 -0.19
C GLN A 84 2.32 9.58 0.51
N ALA A 85 1.25 9.02 -0.07
CA ALA A 85 -0.06 8.96 0.58
C ALA A 85 0.02 8.20 1.92
N MET A 86 0.68 7.03 1.93
CA MET A 86 0.87 6.25 3.14
C MET A 86 1.77 6.93 4.17
N LEU A 87 2.75 7.73 3.75
CA LEU A 87 3.56 8.52 4.68
C LEU A 87 2.69 9.49 5.47
N LYS A 88 1.74 10.16 4.80
CA LYS A 88 0.78 11.06 5.46
C LYS A 88 -0.08 10.28 6.46
N VAL A 89 -0.64 9.15 6.04
CA VAL A 89 -1.46 8.29 6.91
C VAL A 89 -0.68 7.84 8.16
N TYR A 90 0.52 7.29 7.98
CA TYR A 90 1.33 6.83 9.11
C TYR A 90 1.79 7.99 10.01
N SER A 91 2.03 9.18 9.45
CA SER A 91 2.32 10.39 10.23
C SER A 91 1.15 10.79 11.12
N GLU A 92 -0.09 10.70 10.63
CA GLU A 92 -1.27 10.95 11.45
C GLU A 92 -1.49 9.85 12.50
N CYS A 93 -1.25 8.57 12.15
CA CYS A 93 -1.24 7.48 13.13
C CYS A 93 -0.25 7.72 14.27
N TRP A 94 0.95 8.22 13.95
CA TRP A 94 1.95 8.57 14.96
C TRP A 94 1.44 9.62 15.92
N LYS A 95 0.80 10.69 15.44
CA LYS A 95 0.29 11.77 16.30
C LYS A 95 -0.71 11.27 17.33
N ILE A 96 -1.67 10.44 16.91
CA ILE A 96 -2.79 10.01 17.76
C ILE A 96 -2.46 8.85 18.72
N LEU A 97 -1.39 8.10 18.47
CA LEU A 97 -0.96 7.01 19.35
C LEU A 97 -0.37 7.56 20.65
N LYS A 98 -0.63 6.86 21.76
CA LYS A 98 0.08 7.11 23.03
C LYS A 98 1.57 6.76 22.92
N PRO A 99 2.44 7.30 23.78
CA PRO A 99 3.77 6.74 23.98
C PRO A 99 3.66 5.24 24.26
N GLN A 100 4.51 4.41 23.62
CA GLN A 100 4.43 2.94 23.66
C GLN A 100 3.17 2.35 22.99
N GLY A 101 2.38 3.17 22.30
CA GLY A 101 1.24 2.71 21.52
C GLY A 101 1.67 1.92 20.29
N LEU A 102 0.85 0.96 19.87
CA LEU A 102 1.22 0.05 18.78
C LEU A 102 0.56 0.42 17.46
N LEU A 103 1.32 0.40 16.37
CA LEU A 103 0.81 0.39 15.01
C LEU A 103 1.00 -1.01 14.43
N ILE A 104 -0.10 -1.69 14.11
CA ILE A 104 -0.11 -3.05 13.58
C ILE A 104 -0.63 -3.01 12.13
N LEU A 105 0.22 -3.42 11.19
CA LEU A 105 -0.06 -3.37 9.76
C LEU A 105 -0.05 -4.77 9.16
N ILE A 106 -1.12 -5.15 8.47
CA ILE A 106 -1.19 -6.39 7.69
C ILE A 106 -0.92 -6.03 6.23
N LEU A 107 0.15 -6.59 5.66
CA LEU A 107 0.69 -6.25 4.35
C LEU A 107 0.93 -7.50 3.52
N LYS A 108 0.94 -7.33 2.20
CA LYS A 108 1.22 -8.40 1.26
C LYS A 108 2.16 -7.91 0.19
N ASN A 109 3.25 -8.64 -0.01
CA ASN A 109 4.13 -8.42 -1.14
C ASN A 109 3.43 -8.88 -2.43
N PHE A 110 3.81 -8.31 -3.57
CA PHE A 110 3.13 -8.55 -4.84
C PHE A 110 4.14 -8.65 -6.00
N ILE A 111 3.68 -9.14 -7.15
CA ILE A 111 4.46 -9.14 -8.39
C ILE A 111 4.05 -7.95 -9.24
N ARG A 112 5.02 -7.22 -9.78
CA ARG A 112 4.82 -6.25 -10.87
C ARG A 112 5.95 -6.40 -11.87
N ASN A 113 5.67 -6.32 -13.17
CA ASN A 113 6.68 -6.48 -14.22
C ASN A 113 7.55 -7.75 -14.08
N LYS A 114 6.93 -8.86 -13.63
CA LYS A 114 7.60 -10.13 -13.32
C LYS A 114 8.69 -10.03 -12.23
N GLN A 115 8.62 -9.04 -11.35
CA GLN A 115 9.52 -8.85 -10.21
C GLN A 115 8.73 -8.77 -8.91
N LEU A 116 9.30 -9.29 -7.82
CA LEU A 116 8.74 -9.16 -6.48
C LEU A 116 8.89 -7.72 -6.01
N VAL A 117 7.79 -7.10 -5.61
CA VAL A 117 7.78 -5.82 -4.91
C VAL A 117 7.63 -6.09 -3.40
N PRO A 118 8.69 -5.88 -2.61
CA PRO A 118 8.67 -6.15 -1.17
C PRO A 118 7.99 -5.00 -0.42
N LEU A 119 6.67 -4.86 -0.58
CA LEU A 119 5.87 -3.82 0.05
C LEU A 119 6.07 -3.74 1.57
N SER A 120 6.18 -4.89 2.24
CA SER A 120 6.48 -4.97 3.67
C SER A 120 7.78 -4.26 4.04
N GLU A 121 8.85 -4.42 3.27
CA GLU A 121 10.14 -3.74 3.52
C GLU A 121 10.06 -2.22 3.29
N HIS A 122 9.30 -1.80 2.27
CA HIS A 122 9.07 -0.36 2.04
C HIS A 122 8.28 0.26 3.18
N THR A 123 7.25 -0.43 3.66
CA THR A 123 6.45 0.06 4.79
C THR A 123 7.26 0.12 6.07
N ILE A 124 8.16 -0.83 6.35
CA ILE A 124 9.08 -0.75 7.50
C ILE A 124 9.88 0.56 7.45
N LYS A 125 10.58 0.80 6.34
CA LYS A 125 11.39 2.03 6.17
C LYS A 125 10.54 3.29 6.27
N LEU A 126 9.31 3.24 5.77
CA LEU A 126 8.38 4.37 5.81
C LEU A 126 7.94 4.67 7.25
N CYS A 127 7.52 3.66 8.01
CA CYS A 127 7.15 3.80 9.41
C CYS A 127 8.34 4.27 10.27
N GLU A 128 9.54 3.73 10.04
CA GLU A 128 10.77 4.18 10.70
C GLU A 128 11.07 5.66 10.41
N SER A 129 10.84 6.13 9.18
CA SER A 129 11.02 7.54 8.84
C SER A 129 10.04 8.49 9.54
N VAL A 130 8.90 7.99 10.01
CA VAL A 130 7.91 8.74 10.80
C VAL A 130 8.29 8.78 12.29
N GLY A 131 9.02 7.78 12.78
CA GLY A 131 9.43 7.66 14.18
C GLY A 131 9.13 6.30 14.82
N PHE A 132 8.35 5.44 14.14
CA PHE A 132 8.01 4.12 14.63
C PHE A 132 9.23 3.19 14.72
N SER A 133 9.24 2.32 15.72
CA SER A 133 10.24 1.24 15.85
C SER A 133 9.59 -0.11 15.59
N LEU A 134 10.13 -0.89 14.66
CA LEU A 134 9.64 -2.26 14.42
C LEU A 134 9.95 -3.14 15.64
N LYS A 135 8.90 -3.75 16.21
CA LYS A 135 9.02 -4.68 17.34
C LYS A 135 8.96 -6.12 16.89
N GLU A 136 8.02 -6.43 16.00
CA GLU A 136 7.78 -7.80 15.58
C GLU A 136 7.33 -7.86 14.13
N ARG A 137 7.74 -8.94 13.47
CA ARG A 137 7.25 -9.31 12.14
C ARG A 137 6.74 -10.74 12.20
N LEU A 138 5.44 -10.91 12.03
CA LEU A 138 4.80 -12.21 11.94
C LEU A 138 4.48 -12.54 10.49
N LEU A 139 4.51 -13.82 10.15
CA LEU A 139 4.16 -14.33 8.83
C LEU A 139 2.90 -15.19 8.94
N PHE A 140 1.82 -14.72 8.32
CA PHE A 140 0.60 -15.52 8.18
C PHE A 140 0.63 -16.28 6.86
N LYS A 141 0.77 -17.61 6.93
CA LYS A 141 0.73 -18.46 5.74
C LYS A 141 -0.69 -18.57 5.22
N LEU A 142 -0.90 -18.15 3.96
CA LEU A 142 -2.20 -18.22 3.32
C LEU A 142 -2.63 -19.68 3.16
N PRO A 143 -3.84 -20.06 3.60
CA PRO A 143 -4.31 -21.44 3.49
C PRO A 143 -4.58 -21.85 2.04
N GLN A 144 -4.87 -20.87 1.18
CA GLN A 144 -5.16 -21.07 -0.23
C GLN A 144 -4.57 -19.93 -1.07
N MET A 145 -4.05 -20.28 -2.25
CA MET A 145 -3.63 -19.30 -3.26
C MET A 145 -4.83 -18.92 -4.13
N SER A 146 -4.90 -17.66 -4.55
CA SER A 146 -5.89 -17.24 -5.53
C SER A 146 -5.67 -17.96 -6.88
N PHE A 147 -6.74 -18.12 -7.64
CA PHE A 147 -6.69 -18.73 -8.98
C PHE A 147 -5.62 -18.08 -9.88
N TRP A 148 -5.53 -16.74 -9.86
CA TRP A 148 -4.53 -15.99 -10.62
C TRP A 148 -3.09 -16.31 -10.23
N ARG A 149 -2.81 -16.49 -8.94
CA ARG A 149 -1.47 -16.88 -8.46
C ARG A 149 -1.12 -18.31 -8.84
N ILE A 150 -2.10 -19.21 -8.91
CA ILE A 150 -1.89 -20.57 -9.42
C ILE A 150 -1.47 -20.52 -10.89
N LEU A 151 -2.17 -19.74 -11.71
CA LEU A 151 -1.84 -19.54 -13.12
C LEU A 151 -0.46 -18.89 -13.32
N GLU A 152 -0.17 -17.83 -12.57
CA GLU A 152 1.11 -17.13 -12.63
C GLU A 152 2.27 -18.06 -12.22
N LYS A 153 2.12 -18.79 -11.10
CA LYS A 153 3.12 -19.77 -10.63
C LYS A 153 3.38 -20.85 -11.67
N ARG A 154 2.34 -21.34 -12.36
CA ARG A 154 2.48 -22.29 -13.46
C ARG A 154 3.26 -21.69 -14.63
N LYS A 155 2.90 -20.49 -15.07
CA LYS A 155 3.58 -19.78 -16.16
C LYS A 155 5.07 -19.56 -15.84
N TRP A 156 5.39 -19.11 -14.63
CA TRP A 156 6.79 -18.93 -14.21
C TRP A 156 7.57 -20.24 -14.23
N LYS A 157 6.97 -21.34 -13.78
CA LYS A 157 7.57 -22.68 -13.85
C LYS A 157 7.85 -23.10 -15.30
N GLU A 158 6.92 -22.85 -16.21
CA GLU A 158 7.09 -23.12 -17.66
C GLU A 158 8.21 -22.24 -18.28
N GLU A 159 8.38 -21.01 -17.79
CA GLU A 159 9.49 -20.10 -18.16
C GLU A 159 10.83 -20.44 -17.45
N GLY A 160 10.91 -21.50 -16.64
CA GLY A 160 12.11 -21.87 -15.89
C GLY A 160 12.46 -20.93 -14.72
N ARG A 161 11.49 -20.14 -14.25
CA ARG A 161 11.66 -19.16 -13.17
C ARG A 161 11.17 -19.70 -11.83
N GLN A 162 11.77 -19.25 -10.74
CA GLN A 162 11.31 -19.52 -9.39
C GLN A 162 10.23 -18.52 -8.97
N TYR A 163 9.04 -19.02 -8.65
CA TYR A 163 7.98 -18.20 -8.09
C TYR A 163 8.29 -17.84 -6.63
N PRO A 164 8.21 -16.56 -6.21
CA PRO A 164 8.61 -16.16 -4.85
C PRO A 164 7.74 -16.84 -3.78
N GLU A 165 8.39 -17.52 -2.84
CA GLU A 165 7.70 -18.20 -1.73
C GLU A 165 6.98 -17.22 -0.82
N ASP A 166 7.56 -16.03 -0.63
CA ASP A 166 7.05 -14.92 0.18
C ASP A 166 5.61 -14.51 -0.18
N LEU A 167 5.20 -14.68 -1.44
CA LEU A 167 3.82 -14.43 -1.87
C LEU A 167 2.81 -15.40 -1.22
N SER A 168 3.26 -16.48 -0.60
CA SER A 168 2.41 -17.41 0.17
C SER A 168 2.05 -16.87 1.54
N TYR A 169 2.57 -15.68 1.91
CA TYR A 169 2.40 -15.08 3.22
C TYR A 169 1.76 -13.71 3.14
N GLU A 170 1.10 -13.33 4.22
CA GLU A 170 0.87 -11.95 4.61
C GLU A 170 1.83 -11.61 5.76
N HIS A 171 2.39 -10.41 5.74
CA HIS A 171 3.24 -9.90 6.80
C HIS A 171 2.39 -9.10 7.76
N VAL A 172 2.43 -9.46 9.04
CA VAL A 172 1.92 -8.62 10.12
C VAL A 172 3.13 -7.91 10.73
N LEU A 173 3.17 -6.60 10.57
CA LEU A 173 4.21 -5.74 11.11
C LEU A 173 3.69 -5.05 12.35
N VAL A 174 4.37 -5.23 13.48
CA VAL A 174 4.05 -4.58 14.75
C VAL A 174 5.11 -3.53 15.02
N PHE A 175 4.68 -2.28 15.08
CA PHE A 175 5.51 -1.13 15.41
C PHE A 175 5.10 -0.53 16.74
N GLU A 176 6.05 0.04 17.46
CA GLU A 176 5.83 0.85 18.66
C GLU A 176 6.14 2.31 18.39
N LYS A 177 5.37 3.20 19.03
CA LYS A 177 5.62 4.63 19.14
C LYS A 177 6.61 4.97 20.26
#